data_AF-A0A667IQ68-F1
#
_entry.id   AF-A0A667IQ68-F1
#
_cell.length_a   1.000
_cell.length_b   1.000
_cell.length_c   1.000
_cell.angle_alpha   90.00
_cell.angle_beta   90.00
_cell.angle_gamma   90.00
#
_symmetry.space_group_name_H-M   'P 1'
#
loop_
_entity.id
_entity.type
_entity.pdbx_description
1 polymer ?
#
loop_
_entity_poly.entity_id
_entity_poly.type
_entity_poly.pdbx_seq_one_letter_code
_entity_poly.pdbx_strand_id
1 'polypeptide(L)'
;MASWSSDTPCSCDCFVSVPPASAIPAVIFAKNSEPTAGRGAGGGVCTGRHSCPGSRSRWCTYSEVEQVSRTHAVILSRPSWLWGAEMGANEHGVCIGNEAVWTKEPVGEGEALLGMDLLRLALERSSSALEALRVITDLLARYGQGGSCREDPTPFCYHNTFLLADRTEAWVLETAGRLWAAQRIQEGARNISNQLSVGTDISAEHADLRTHALAQDWWDGQSTFDFAQVFSLTQQPVRMEAAKARFRAGQQLLQQCHPHRSWAASSRPLWKGRARCMPEHHGAGVGTGPQCNPFAPLSLVLGGQLGLCLNKVCYFPVR
;
A
#
# COMPACT_ATOMS: atom_id res chain seq x y z
N MET A 1 -12.32 31.31 3.96
CA MET A 1 -12.66 30.08 3.21
C MET A 1 -11.69 29.99 2.06
N ALA A 2 -10.68 29.12 2.14
CA ALA A 2 -9.76 28.94 1.03
C ALA A 2 -10.49 28.18 -0.09
N SER A 3 -10.70 28.84 -1.21
CA SER A 3 -11.20 28.22 -2.45
C SER A 3 -10.12 27.29 -2.98
N TRP A 4 -10.43 26.00 -3.04
CA TRP A 4 -9.57 25.02 -3.68
C TRP A 4 -9.61 25.27 -5.19
N SER A 5 -8.45 25.39 -5.83
CA SER A 5 -8.37 25.26 -7.29
C SER A 5 -8.75 23.83 -7.66
N SER A 6 -9.55 23.68 -8.72
CA SER A 6 -10.03 22.42 -9.30
C SER A 6 -8.93 21.46 -9.79
N ASP A 7 -7.65 21.80 -9.59
CA ASP A 7 -6.50 21.18 -10.24
C ASP A 7 -5.61 20.38 -9.27
N THR A 8 -6.03 20.15 -8.03
CA THR A 8 -5.27 19.23 -7.15
C THR A 8 -5.64 17.79 -7.51
N PRO A 9 -4.72 16.97 -8.04
CA PRO A 9 -5.04 15.59 -8.40
C PRO A 9 -5.46 14.81 -7.15
N CYS A 10 -6.71 14.34 -7.18
CA CYS A 10 -7.32 13.48 -6.19
C CYS A 10 -7.00 12.03 -6.60
N SER A 11 -5.86 11.50 -6.14
CA SER A 11 -5.51 10.11 -6.38
C SER A 11 -4.60 9.52 -5.31
N CYS A 12 -4.66 8.19 -5.24
CA CYS A 12 -3.71 7.38 -4.51
C CYS A 12 -3.00 6.47 -5.54
N ASP A 13 -1.68 6.49 -5.51
CA ASP A 13 -0.82 5.72 -6.42
C ASP A 13 0.43 5.30 -5.64
N CYS A 14 0.88 4.06 -5.83
CA CYS A 14 2.13 3.58 -5.24
C CYS A 14 3.12 3.19 -6.32
N PHE A 15 4.41 3.31 -6.03
CA PHE A 15 5.46 2.72 -6.87
C PHE A 15 6.59 2.14 -6.02
N VAL A 16 7.28 1.18 -6.62
CA VAL A 16 8.53 0.62 -6.12
C VAL A 16 9.57 0.61 -7.22
N SER A 17 10.82 0.87 -6.84
CA SER A 17 12.00 0.62 -7.65
C SER A 17 12.88 -0.36 -6.90
N VAL A 18 13.15 -1.51 -7.51
CA VAL A 18 14.02 -2.57 -7.01
C VAL A 18 15.30 -2.54 -7.86
N PRO A 19 16.50 -2.60 -7.27
CA PRO A 19 17.75 -2.59 -8.02
C PRO A 19 17.75 -3.60 -9.18
N PRO A 20 18.38 -3.28 -10.33
CA PRO A 20 19.17 -2.07 -10.61
C PRO A 20 18.35 -0.90 -11.16
N ALA A 21 17.04 -0.84 -10.89
CA ALA A 21 16.16 0.16 -11.51
C ALA A 21 16.44 1.60 -11.08
N SER A 22 17.20 1.82 -10.00
CA SER A 22 17.62 3.16 -9.60
C SER A 22 19.12 3.36 -9.56
N ALA A 23 19.55 4.63 -9.65
CA ALA A 23 20.97 5.02 -9.61
C ALA A 23 21.63 4.74 -8.25
N ILE A 24 20.82 4.42 -7.23
CA ILE A 24 21.27 4.07 -5.89
C ILE A 24 20.98 2.58 -5.64
N PRO A 25 21.89 1.84 -4.99
CA PRO A 25 21.71 0.41 -4.73
C PRO A 25 20.73 0.22 -3.56
N ALA A 26 19.46 0.48 -3.81
CA ALA A 26 18.42 0.49 -2.79
C ALA A 26 17.04 0.22 -3.38
N VAL A 27 16.17 -0.35 -2.55
CA VAL A 27 14.74 -0.39 -2.83
C VAL A 27 14.12 0.93 -2.42
N ILE A 28 13.40 1.56 -3.35
CA ILE A 28 12.68 2.81 -3.14
C ILE A 28 11.19 2.51 -3.22
N PHE A 29 10.44 2.83 -2.17
CA PHE A 29 8.99 2.72 -2.15
C PHE A 29 8.39 4.12 -1.99
N ALA A 30 7.34 4.44 -2.74
CA ALA A 30 6.57 5.65 -2.48
C ALA A 30 5.07 5.46 -2.67
N LYS A 31 4.31 6.30 -1.98
CA LYS A 31 2.86 6.37 -2.09
C LYS A 31 2.38 7.82 -2.10
N ASN A 32 1.36 8.07 -2.91
CA ASN A 32 0.46 9.19 -2.80
C ASN A 32 -0.83 8.84 -2.11
N SER A 33 -1.38 9.80 -1.38
CA SER A 33 -2.68 9.64 -0.72
C SER A 33 -3.49 10.91 -0.91
N GLU A 34 -4.79 10.76 -1.18
CA GLU A 34 -5.72 11.87 -1.29
C GLU A 34 -5.70 12.73 -0.02
N PRO A 35 -5.68 14.07 -0.14
CA PRO A 35 -5.88 14.93 1.02
C PRO A 35 -7.28 14.75 1.61
N THR A 36 -7.39 14.42 2.89
CA THR A 36 -8.69 14.44 3.59
C THR A 36 -9.15 15.88 3.75
N ALA A 37 -10.29 16.26 3.16
CA ALA A 37 -10.81 17.62 3.24
C ALA A 37 -11.09 18.05 4.69
N GLY A 38 -10.63 19.26 5.06
CA GLY A 38 -11.07 19.97 6.27
C GLY A 38 -10.40 19.60 7.61
N ARG A 39 -9.56 18.57 7.67
CA ARG A 39 -8.76 18.27 8.87
C ARG A 39 -7.32 18.04 8.41
N GLY A 40 -6.39 18.79 8.99
CA GLY A 40 -4.96 18.68 8.64
C GLY A 40 -4.59 17.21 8.56
N ALA A 41 -3.89 16.82 7.49
CA ALA A 41 -3.40 15.47 7.29
C ALA A 41 -2.54 15.10 8.50
N GLY A 42 -3.19 14.58 9.54
CA GLY A 42 -2.58 14.18 10.79
C GLY A 42 -1.91 12.87 10.49
N GLY A 43 -0.75 12.94 9.84
CA GLY A 43 0.18 11.83 9.69
C GLY A 43 0.63 11.42 11.07
N GLY A 44 -0.22 10.62 11.73
CA GLY A 44 0.08 10.03 13.02
C GLY A 44 1.14 8.97 12.81
N VAL A 45 2.41 9.35 12.98
CA VAL A 45 3.50 8.39 13.14
C VAL A 45 3.27 7.67 14.46
N CYS A 46 2.62 6.50 14.39
CA CYS A 46 2.53 5.61 15.54
C CYS A 46 3.80 4.76 15.56
N THR A 47 4.67 5.01 16.54
CA THR A 47 5.78 4.12 16.89
C THR A 47 5.33 3.21 18.02
N GLY A 48 5.54 1.90 17.88
CA GLY A 48 5.17 1.00 18.98
C GLY A 48 5.56 -0.43 18.75
N ARG A 49 6.46 -0.93 19.60
CA ARG A 49 6.65 -2.37 19.82
C ARG A 49 5.70 -2.78 20.93
N HIS A 50 4.73 -3.63 20.64
CA HIS A 50 3.78 -4.10 21.66
C HIS A 50 4.11 -5.55 22.00
N SER A 51 4.50 -5.76 23.25
CA SER A 51 4.42 -7.09 23.87
C SER A 51 3.07 -7.10 24.57
N CYS A 52 2.16 -7.98 24.16
CA CYS A 52 0.83 -8.09 24.79
C CYS A 52 0.70 -9.42 25.56
N PRO A 53 1.50 -9.64 26.62
CA PRO A 53 1.33 -10.84 27.44
C PRO A 53 -0.07 -10.85 28.08
N GLY A 54 -0.91 -11.80 27.67
CA GLY A 54 -2.25 -12.05 28.24
C GLY A 54 -3.45 -11.59 27.40
N SER A 55 -3.26 -10.75 26.38
CA SER A 55 -4.35 -10.40 25.45
C SER A 55 -4.55 -11.51 24.43
N ARG A 56 -5.76 -12.08 24.37
CA ARG A 56 -6.11 -13.11 23.37
C ARG A 56 -6.51 -12.53 22.01
N SER A 57 -6.93 -11.26 22.00
CA SER A 57 -7.53 -10.61 20.85
C SER A 57 -7.14 -9.14 20.73
N ARG A 58 -7.36 -8.58 19.54
CA ARG A 58 -7.08 -7.19 19.19
C ARG A 58 -8.24 -6.63 18.37
N TRP A 59 -8.83 -5.54 18.86
CA TRP A 59 -9.79 -4.74 18.10
C TRP A 59 -9.07 -3.92 17.02
N CYS A 60 -9.51 -4.09 15.79
CA CYS A 60 -9.15 -3.31 14.61
C CYS A 60 -10.24 -2.24 14.35
N THR A 61 -10.47 -1.83 13.09
CA THR A 61 -11.42 -0.75 12.81
C THR A 61 -12.86 -1.19 13.06
N TYR A 62 -13.27 -2.34 12.52
CA TYR A 62 -14.64 -2.87 12.68
C TYR A 62 -14.67 -4.33 13.16
N SER A 63 -13.51 -4.94 13.39
CA SER A 63 -13.44 -6.37 13.68
C SER A 63 -12.38 -6.67 14.70
N GLU A 64 -12.54 -7.80 15.38
CA GLU A 64 -11.59 -8.31 16.35
C GLU A 64 -10.83 -9.49 15.75
N VAL A 65 -9.51 -9.49 15.92
CA VAL A 65 -8.62 -10.56 15.45
C VAL A 65 -7.85 -11.18 16.61
N GLU A 66 -7.41 -12.43 16.43
CA GLU A 66 -6.47 -13.07 17.35
C GLU A 66 -5.17 -12.25 17.47
N GLN A 67 -4.72 -12.04 18.71
CA GLN A 67 -3.51 -11.28 19.01
C GLN A 67 -2.28 -12.19 19.06
N VAL A 68 -1.16 -11.68 18.54
CA VAL A 68 0.14 -12.37 18.58
C VAL A 68 0.95 -11.96 19.81
N SER A 69 1.87 -12.82 20.24
CA SER A 69 2.69 -12.59 21.45
C SER A 69 3.61 -11.36 21.35
N ARG A 70 4.04 -11.00 20.15
CA ARG A 70 4.93 -9.87 19.89
C ARG A 70 4.61 -9.23 18.55
N THR A 71 4.56 -7.91 18.52
CA THR A 71 4.53 -7.12 17.28
C THR A 71 5.83 -6.37 17.05
N HIS A 72 6.11 -6.10 15.78
CA HIS A 72 7.21 -5.25 15.35
C HIS A 72 6.90 -3.77 15.58
N ALA A 73 7.95 -2.97 15.80
CA ALA A 73 7.82 -1.52 15.77
C ALA A 73 7.51 -1.05 14.34
N VAL A 74 6.50 -0.19 14.22
CA VAL A 74 6.03 0.37 12.94
C VAL A 74 6.11 1.90 12.93
N ILE A 75 6.05 2.49 11.74
CA ILE A 75 5.76 3.90 11.47
C ILE A 75 4.61 3.89 10.47
N LEU A 76 3.52 4.58 10.79
CA LEU A 76 2.29 4.53 10.01
C LEU A 76 1.92 5.91 9.45
N SER A 77 1.22 5.89 8.32
CA SER A 77 0.47 7.01 7.78
C SER A 77 -0.99 6.60 7.66
N ARG A 78 -1.85 7.26 8.43
CA ARG A 78 -3.28 6.90 8.54
C ARG A 78 -4.16 8.13 8.77
N PRO A 79 -5.44 8.09 8.35
CA PRO A 79 -6.46 8.99 8.84
C PRO A 79 -6.67 8.86 10.35
N SER A 80 -7.11 9.92 11.02
CA SER A 80 -7.25 9.94 12.49
C SER A 80 -8.29 8.95 13.03
N TRP A 81 -9.39 8.74 12.29
CA TRP A 81 -10.51 7.87 12.68
C TRP A 81 -10.20 6.37 12.56
N LEU A 82 -9.21 6.01 11.75
CA LEU A 82 -8.92 4.63 11.35
C LEU A 82 -7.89 3.98 12.28
N TRP A 83 -8.10 2.71 12.67
CA TRP A 83 -7.09 1.95 13.42
C TRP A 83 -5.94 1.48 12.53
N GLY A 84 -6.25 0.97 11.33
CA GLY A 84 -5.30 0.57 10.31
C GLY A 84 -4.46 1.74 9.74
N ALA A 85 -3.81 1.51 8.61
CA ALA A 85 -3.02 2.52 7.92
C ALA A 85 -3.09 2.42 6.39
N GLU A 86 -2.91 3.55 5.71
CA GLU A 86 -2.84 3.63 4.25
C GLU A 86 -1.42 3.33 3.74
N MET A 87 -0.43 3.54 4.59
CA MET A 87 0.97 3.25 4.33
C MET A 87 1.70 3.03 5.65
N GLY A 88 2.76 2.24 5.63
CA GLY A 88 3.71 2.26 6.73
C GLY A 88 4.97 1.47 6.43
N ALA A 89 5.90 1.51 7.37
CA ALA A 89 7.10 0.70 7.37
C ALA A 89 7.39 0.15 8.78
N ASN A 90 8.11 -0.96 8.89
CA ASN A 90 8.48 -1.57 10.16
C ASN A 90 9.99 -1.59 10.41
N GLU A 91 10.39 -1.97 11.64
CA GLU A 91 11.80 -2.05 12.07
C GLU A 91 12.65 -3.04 11.26
N HIS A 92 12.01 -4.00 10.58
CA HIS A 92 12.68 -4.98 9.73
C HIS A 92 12.94 -4.46 8.31
N GLY A 93 12.41 -3.29 7.96
CA GLY A 93 12.56 -2.70 6.63
C GLY A 93 11.53 -3.20 5.64
N VAL A 94 10.36 -3.67 6.11
CA VAL A 94 9.19 -3.92 5.29
C VAL A 94 8.39 -2.64 5.14
N CYS A 95 7.93 -2.32 3.94
CA CYS A 95 7.04 -1.21 3.63
C CYS A 95 5.81 -1.71 2.87
N ILE A 96 4.64 -1.18 3.22
CA ILE A 96 3.38 -1.55 2.56
C ILE A 96 2.55 -0.30 2.29
N GLY A 97 1.91 -0.26 1.13
CA GLY A 97 0.85 0.68 0.77
C GLY A 97 -0.27 -0.05 0.03
N ASN A 98 -1.51 0.42 0.15
CA ASN A 98 -2.68 -0.19 -0.50
C ASN A 98 -3.43 0.78 -1.40
N GLU A 99 -4.15 0.28 -2.40
CA GLU A 99 -5.08 1.05 -3.22
C GLU A 99 -6.44 0.38 -3.30
N ALA A 100 -7.49 1.20 -3.41
CA ALA A 100 -8.86 0.73 -3.57
C ALA A 100 -9.09 0.17 -4.98
N VAL A 101 -9.67 -1.03 -5.09
CA VAL A 101 -10.05 -1.68 -6.35
C VAL A 101 -11.46 -2.27 -6.27
N TRP A 102 -12.08 -2.44 -7.44
CA TRP A 102 -13.33 -3.19 -7.58
C TRP A 102 -13.17 -4.26 -8.63
N THR A 103 -13.86 -5.36 -8.35
CA THR A 103 -13.73 -6.63 -9.07
C THR A 103 -15.13 -7.14 -9.39
N LYS A 104 -15.21 -8.18 -10.22
CA LYS A 104 -16.45 -8.92 -10.43
C LYS A 104 -16.96 -9.59 -9.15
N GLU A 105 -16.06 -9.93 -8.23
CA GLU A 105 -16.45 -10.35 -6.88
C GLU A 105 -17.17 -9.20 -6.16
N PRO A 106 -18.34 -9.46 -5.54
CA PRO A 106 -19.06 -8.46 -4.77
C PRO A 106 -18.25 -8.03 -3.55
N VAL A 107 -18.31 -6.75 -3.22
CA VAL A 107 -17.76 -6.25 -1.96
C VAL A 107 -18.73 -6.64 -0.84
N GLY A 108 -18.21 -7.27 0.21
CA GLY A 108 -19.03 -7.70 1.35
C GLY A 108 -19.78 -6.52 1.99
N GLU A 109 -21.07 -6.73 2.27
CA GLU A 109 -21.94 -5.72 2.91
C GLU A 109 -21.72 -5.62 4.43
N GLY A 110 -21.09 -6.62 5.04
CA GLY A 110 -20.80 -6.67 6.47
C GLY A 110 -19.45 -6.07 6.86
N GLU A 111 -19.36 -5.68 8.13
CA GLU A 111 -18.10 -5.30 8.76
C GLU A 111 -17.14 -6.50 8.80
N ALA A 112 -15.91 -6.27 8.32
CA ALA A 112 -14.80 -7.21 8.37
C ALA A 112 -13.49 -6.40 8.48
N LEU A 113 -12.33 -7.05 8.26
CA LEU A 113 -11.07 -6.32 8.19
C LEU A 113 -11.05 -5.38 6.98
N LEU A 114 -10.68 -4.13 7.21
CA LEU A 114 -10.35 -3.24 6.10
C LEU A 114 -8.98 -3.59 5.52
N GLY A 115 -8.74 -3.23 4.26
CA GLY A 115 -7.41 -3.36 3.67
C GLY A 115 -6.33 -2.64 4.47
N MET A 116 -6.66 -1.49 5.04
CA MET A 116 -5.77 -0.73 5.91
C MET A 116 -5.48 -1.43 7.23
N ASP A 117 -6.41 -2.24 7.74
CA ASP A 117 -6.20 -3.08 8.92
C ASP A 117 -5.26 -4.25 8.58
N LEU A 118 -5.51 -4.92 7.44
CA LEU A 118 -4.64 -5.98 6.91
C LEU A 118 -3.20 -5.48 6.73
N LEU A 119 -3.04 -4.28 6.15
CA LEU A 119 -1.74 -3.62 5.97
C LEU A 119 -1.02 -3.43 7.30
N ARG A 120 -1.69 -2.86 8.30
CA ARG A 120 -1.08 -2.60 9.61
C ARG A 120 -0.72 -3.91 10.31
N LEU A 121 -1.62 -4.88 10.32
CA LEU A 121 -1.38 -6.19 10.92
C LEU A 121 -0.19 -6.90 10.26
N ALA A 122 -0.05 -6.80 8.94
CA ALA A 122 1.10 -7.34 8.22
C ALA A 122 2.41 -6.66 8.63
N LEU A 123 2.45 -5.34 8.71
CA LEU A 123 3.63 -4.61 9.21
C LEU A 123 4.01 -5.00 10.64
N GLU A 124 3.01 -5.21 11.50
CA GLU A 124 3.21 -5.61 12.89
C GLU A 124 3.69 -7.07 13.04
N ARG A 125 3.52 -7.93 12.04
CA ARG A 125 3.70 -9.40 12.14
C ARG A 125 4.69 -10.02 11.15
N SER A 126 5.36 -9.22 10.32
CA SER A 126 6.29 -9.71 9.28
C SER A 126 7.67 -9.07 9.34
N SER A 127 8.67 -9.81 8.86
CA SER A 127 10.06 -9.36 8.74
C SER A 127 10.57 -9.29 7.29
N SER A 128 9.76 -9.72 6.32
CA SER A 128 9.99 -9.62 4.87
C SER A 128 8.71 -9.32 4.09
N ALA A 129 8.83 -8.89 2.83
CA ALA A 129 7.68 -8.63 1.96
C ALA A 129 6.86 -9.90 1.68
N LEU A 130 7.53 -11.05 1.50
CA LEU A 130 6.87 -12.35 1.35
C LEU A 130 6.12 -12.78 2.62
N GLU A 131 6.69 -12.58 3.81
CA GLU A 131 5.98 -12.83 5.07
C GLU A 131 4.77 -11.90 5.20
N ALA A 132 4.90 -10.63 4.83
CA ALA A 132 3.79 -9.68 4.85
C ALA A 132 2.65 -10.12 3.94
N LEU A 133 2.96 -10.60 2.72
CA LEU A 133 1.98 -11.17 1.80
C LEU A 133 1.22 -12.33 2.46
N ARG A 134 1.95 -13.28 3.07
CA ARG A 134 1.35 -14.44 3.75
C ARG A 134 0.45 -14.02 4.92
N VAL A 135 0.87 -13.04 5.71
CA VAL A 135 0.04 -12.51 6.81
C VAL A 135 -1.25 -11.92 6.27
N ILE A 136 -1.20 -11.12 5.19
CA ILE A 136 -2.41 -10.54 4.59
C ILE A 136 -3.34 -11.65 4.08
N THR A 137 -2.81 -12.63 3.35
CA THR A 137 -3.64 -13.69 2.74
C THR A 137 -4.23 -14.63 3.79
N ASP A 138 -3.49 -14.95 4.86
CA ASP A 138 -4.01 -15.73 5.99
C ASP A 138 -5.12 -14.99 6.75
N LEU A 139 -4.94 -13.68 6.99
CA LEU A 139 -5.96 -12.86 7.64
C LEU A 139 -7.19 -12.70 6.75
N LEU A 140 -7.00 -12.51 5.45
CA LEU A 140 -8.08 -12.43 4.47
C LEU A 140 -8.87 -13.75 4.41
N ALA A 141 -8.17 -14.89 4.41
CA ALA A 141 -8.80 -16.20 4.40
C ALA A 141 -9.64 -16.45 5.67
N ARG A 142 -9.18 -16.00 6.84
CA ARG A 142 -9.90 -16.18 8.12
C ARG A 142 -11.02 -15.16 8.31
N TYR A 143 -10.70 -13.88 8.25
CA TYR A 143 -11.58 -12.79 8.65
C TYR A 143 -12.31 -12.11 7.48
N GLY A 144 -11.84 -12.31 6.24
CA GLY A 144 -12.40 -11.64 5.07
C GLY A 144 -11.98 -10.18 4.99
N GLN A 145 -12.60 -9.44 4.06
CA GLN A 145 -12.48 -7.99 3.95
C GLN A 145 -13.82 -7.34 3.65
N GLY A 146 -14.06 -6.15 4.21
CA GLY A 146 -15.36 -5.49 4.13
C GLY A 146 -15.51 -4.34 5.14
N GLY A 147 -16.60 -3.59 5.03
CA GLY A 147 -16.87 -2.38 5.83
C GLY A 147 -16.57 -1.07 5.08
N SER A 148 -17.08 0.04 5.61
CA SER A 148 -16.91 1.36 5.00
C SER A 148 -15.48 1.88 5.14
N CYS A 149 -14.84 2.24 4.04
CA CYS A 149 -13.50 2.82 4.04
C CYS A 149 -13.51 4.35 4.19
N ARG A 150 -14.62 4.93 4.68
CA ARG A 150 -14.81 6.36 4.93
C ARG A 150 -15.58 6.57 6.22
N GLU A 151 -15.29 7.69 6.89
CA GLU A 151 -16.01 8.17 8.09
C GLU A 151 -17.41 8.71 7.76
N ASP A 152 -17.70 9.00 6.48
CA ASP A 152 -18.99 9.51 6.02
C ASP A 152 -20.13 8.48 6.20
N PRO A 153 -21.38 8.92 6.46
CA PRO A 153 -22.53 8.02 6.57
C PRO A 153 -22.80 7.19 5.31
N THR A 154 -22.38 7.67 4.14
CA THR A 154 -22.53 6.95 2.88
C THR A 154 -21.48 5.85 2.78
N PRO A 155 -21.88 4.56 2.76
CA PRO A 155 -20.92 3.46 2.72
C PRO A 155 -20.03 3.53 1.49
N PHE A 156 -18.74 3.25 1.70
CA PHE A 156 -17.76 3.24 0.63
C PHE A 156 -16.83 2.05 0.76
N CYS A 157 -17.27 0.92 0.21
CA CYS A 157 -16.60 -0.36 0.36
C CYS A 157 -15.85 -0.74 -0.93
N TYR A 158 -14.68 -1.35 -0.78
CA TYR A 158 -13.85 -1.81 -1.90
C TYR A 158 -12.95 -2.99 -1.49
N HIS A 159 -12.43 -3.71 -2.48
CA HIS A 159 -11.31 -4.63 -2.31
C HIS A 159 -9.98 -3.89 -2.44
N ASN A 160 -8.87 -4.56 -2.16
CA ASN A 160 -7.57 -3.92 -2.07
C ASN A 160 -6.54 -4.53 -3.04
N THR A 161 -5.74 -3.66 -3.62
CA THR A 161 -4.40 -4.01 -4.13
C THR A 161 -3.36 -3.49 -3.14
N PHE A 162 -2.30 -4.24 -2.92
CA PHE A 162 -1.21 -3.92 -2.02
C PHE A 162 0.10 -3.94 -2.79
N LEU A 163 0.94 -2.95 -2.55
CA LEU A 163 2.35 -2.98 -2.89
C LEU A 163 3.13 -3.21 -1.59
N LEU A 164 3.86 -4.31 -1.54
CA LEU A 164 4.72 -4.69 -0.42
C LEU A 164 6.17 -4.66 -0.91
N ALA A 165 7.08 -4.16 -0.10
CA ALA A 165 8.51 -4.15 -0.42
C ALA A 165 9.35 -4.38 0.82
N ASP A 166 10.50 -5.02 0.64
CA ASP A 166 11.57 -5.07 1.62
C ASP A 166 12.89 -4.62 1.00
N ARG A 167 14.04 -5.00 1.59
CA ARG A 167 15.36 -4.58 1.09
C ARG A 167 15.79 -5.32 -0.18
N THR A 168 15.11 -6.38 -0.57
CA THR A 168 15.54 -7.33 -1.60
C THR A 168 14.54 -7.49 -2.73
N GLU A 169 13.25 -7.31 -2.45
CA GLU A 169 12.19 -7.56 -3.42
C GLU A 169 10.94 -6.72 -3.13
N ALA A 170 10.00 -6.79 -4.06
CA ALA A 170 8.65 -6.29 -3.88
C ALA A 170 7.60 -7.28 -4.39
N TRP A 171 6.37 -7.08 -3.95
CA TRP A 171 5.21 -7.88 -4.31
C TRP A 171 4.02 -6.96 -4.59
N VAL A 172 3.30 -7.22 -5.67
CA VAL A 172 1.94 -6.72 -5.88
C VAL A 172 0.99 -7.83 -5.47
N LEU A 173 0.09 -7.56 -4.53
CA LEU A 173 -0.96 -8.49 -4.09
C LEU A 173 -2.32 -7.86 -4.38
N GLU A 174 -3.13 -8.50 -5.21
CA GLU A 174 -4.45 -8.01 -5.59
C GLU A 174 -5.53 -8.97 -5.12
N THR A 175 -6.61 -8.42 -4.58
CA THR A 175 -7.66 -9.20 -3.93
C THR A 175 -9.02 -9.03 -4.62
N ALA A 176 -9.81 -10.10 -4.61
CA ALA A 176 -11.19 -10.15 -5.06
C ALA A 176 -11.99 -10.99 -4.04
N GLY A 177 -12.70 -10.34 -3.11
CA GLY A 177 -13.31 -11.03 -1.97
C GLY A 177 -12.23 -11.68 -1.11
N ARG A 178 -12.28 -13.01 -0.94
CA ARG A 178 -11.21 -13.79 -0.28
C ARG A 178 -10.14 -14.33 -1.24
N LEU A 179 -10.40 -14.26 -2.54
CA LEU A 179 -9.49 -14.69 -3.57
C LEU A 179 -8.41 -13.63 -3.80
N TRP A 180 -7.26 -14.05 -4.30
CA TRP A 180 -6.14 -13.16 -4.56
C TRP A 180 -5.16 -13.74 -5.56
N ALA A 181 -4.42 -12.85 -6.23
CA ALA A 181 -3.25 -13.17 -7.04
C ALA A 181 -2.11 -12.21 -6.68
N ALA A 182 -0.88 -12.67 -6.83
CA ALA A 182 0.30 -11.89 -6.49
C ALA A 182 1.43 -12.06 -7.50
N GLN A 183 2.12 -10.96 -7.77
CA GLN A 183 3.29 -10.89 -8.65
C GLN A 183 4.52 -10.49 -7.83
N ARG A 184 5.61 -11.24 -7.99
CA ARG A 184 6.92 -10.95 -7.39
C ARG A 184 7.74 -10.05 -8.31
N ILE A 185 8.37 -9.04 -7.75
CA ILE A 185 9.24 -8.09 -8.45
C ILE A 185 10.63 -8.14 -7.80
N GLN A 186 11.59 -8.76 -8.48
CA GLN A 186 12.96 -8.92 -7.98
C GLN A 186 13.93 -7.88 -8.53
N GLU A 187 13.55 -7.21 -9.62
CA GLU A 187 14.30 -6.14 -10.25
C GLU A 187 13.34 -5.24 -11.04
N GLY A 188 13.80 -4.04 -11.42
CA GLY A 188 12.98 -3.13 -12.21
C GLY A 188 12.11 -2.21 -11.35
N ALA A 189 11.14 -1.56 -11.98
CA ALA A 189 10.20 -0.68 -11.30
C ALA A 189 8.77 -1.12 -11.58
N ARG A 190 7.89 -0.94 -10.60
CA ARG A 190 6.48 -1.30 -10.68
C ARG A 190 5.64 -0.24 -9.98
N ASN A 191 4.52 0.14 -10.59
CA ASN A 191 3.51 0.98 -9.97
C ASN A 191 2.18 0.24 -9.84
N ILE A 192 1.34 0.71 -8.93
CA ILE A 192 -0.07 0.34 -8.79
C ILE A 192 -0.92 1.60 -8.68
N SER A 193 -2.18 1.49 -9.10
CA SER A 193 -3.20 2.54 -8.98
C SER A 193 -4.52 1.88 -8.56
N ASN A 194 -5.64 2.61 -8.61
CA ASN A 194 -6.96 2.11 -8.25
C ASN A 194 -7.59 1.18 -9.32
N GLN A 195 -6.85 0.15 -9.72
CA GLN A 195 -7.27 -0.91 -10.63
C GLN A 195 -6.45 -2.19 -10.41
N LEU A 196 -6.97 -3.31 -10.90
CA LEU A 196 -6.19 -4.55 -11.01
C LEU A 196 -5.12 -4.40 -12.10
N SER A 197 -3.98 -5.05 -11.89
CA SER A 197 -2.77 -4.92 -12.69
C SER A 197 -1.93 -6.19 -12.77
N VAL A 198 -2.18 -7.19 -11.92
CA VAL A 198 -1.55 -8.51 -12.01
C VAL A 198 -2.16 -9.22 -13.22
N GLY A 199 -1.37 -9.36 -14.28
CA GLY A 199 -1.80 -10.00 -15.53
C GLY A 199 -1.54 -11.51 -15.51
N THR A 200 -0.84 -11.98 -16.53
CA THR A 200 -0.44 -13.40 -16.68
C THR A 200 0.79 -13.81 -15.85
N ASP A 201 1.63 -12.84 -15.46
CA ASP A 201 2.80 -13.07 -14.61
C ASP A 201 2.38 -13.17 -13.13
N ILE A 202 1.93 -14.36 -12.74
CA ILE A 202 1.45 -14.68 -11.39
C ILE A 202 2.50 -15.55 -10.69
N SER A 203 3.06 -15.03 -9.60
CA SER A 203 4.06 -15.74 -8.79
C SER A 203 3.43 -16.55 -7.65
N ALA A 204 2.25 -16.13 -7.17
CA ALA A 204 1.45 -16.86 -6.19
C ALA A 204 -0.04 -16.51 -6.35
N GLU A 205 -0.93 -17.45 -6.07
CA GLU A 205 -2.39 -17.25 -6.17
C GLU A 205 -3.14 -18.06 -5.11
N HIS A 206 -4.38 -17.67 -4.85
CA HIS A 206 -5.30 -18.46 -4.04
C HIS A 206 -5.60 -19.81 -4.73
N ALA A 207 -5.62 -20.91 -3.97
CA ALA A 207 -5.79 -22.26 -4.52
C ALA A 207 -7.06 -22.42 -5.38
N ASP A 208 -8.16 -21.81 -4.94
CA ASP A 208 -9.44 -21.88 -5.66
C ASP A 208 -9.64 -20.79 -6.72
N LEU A 209 -8.65 -19.91 -6.97
CA LEU A 209 -8.82 -18.73 -7.82
C LEU A 209 -9.32 -19.08 -9.23
N ARG A 210 -8.66 -20.05 -9.88
CA ARG A 210 -8.97 -20.45 -11.25
C ARG A 210 -10.25 -21.28 -11.33
N THR A 211 -10.43 -22.21 -10.40
CA THR A 211 -11.64 -23.04 -10.31
C THR A 211 -12.88 -22.18 -10.11
N HIS A 212 -12.76 -21.12 -9.30
CA HIS A 212 -13.82 -20.14 -9.11
C HIS A 212 -14.12 -19.35 -10.38
N ALA A 213 -13.08 -18.84 -11.05
CA ALA A 213 -13.26 -18.12 -12.32
C ALA A 213 -13.91 -18.99 -13.41
N LEU A 214 -13.59 -20.29 -13.45
CA LEU A 214 -14.24 -21.26 -14.33
C LEU A 214 -15.72 -21.45 -13.98
N ALA A 215 -16.02 -21.65 -12.70
CA ALA A 215 -17.39 -21.87 -12.23
C ALA A 215 -18.30 -20.66 -12.44
N GLN A 216 -17.73 -19.46 -12.53
CA GLN A 216 -18.45 -18.20 -12.81
C GLN A 216 -18.51 -17.84 -14.29
N ASP A 217 -18.00 -18.69 -15.19
CA ASP A 217 -17.86 -18.41 -16.63
C ASP A 217 -17.05 -17.12 -16.93
N TRP A 218 -16.11 -16.75 -16.05
CA TRP A 218 -15.24 -15.59 -16.24
C TRP A 218 -13.97 -15.92 -17.02
N TRP A 219 -13.61 -17.20 -17.03
CA TRP A 219 -12.48 -17.75 -17.77
C TRP A 219 -12.88 -19.10 -18.39
N ASP A 220 -12.42 -19.35 -19.61
CA ASP A 220 -12.79 -20.54 -20.40
C ASP A 220 -11.98 -21.81 -20.04
N GLY A 221 -10.95 -21.66 -19.21
CA GLY A 221 -10.07 -22.76 -18.81
C GLY A 221 -9.01 -23.13 -19.83
N GLN A 222 -9.02 -22.48 -20.99
CA GLN A 222 -8.18 -22.81 -22.16
C GLN A 222 -7.23 -21.66 -22.50
N SER A 223 -7.74 -20.43 -22.50
CA SER A 223 -6.95 -19.23 -22.72
C SER A 223 -5.95 -19.01 -21.58
N THR A 224 -4.86 -18.28 -21.85
CA THR A 224 -3.92 -17.90 -20.79
C THR A 224 -4.65 -17.11 -19.71
N PHE A 225 -4.55 -17.58 -18.46
CA PHE A 225 -5.19 -16.91 -17.33
C PHE A 225 -4.50 -15.57 -17.03
N ASP A 226 -5.24 -14.47 -17.12
CA ASP A 226 -4.82 -13.12 -16.77
C ASP A 226 -5.75 -12.60 -15.66
N PHE A 227 -5.22 -12.42 -14.44
CA PHE A 227 -6.05 -12.11 -13.28
C PHE A 227 -6.78 -10.76 -13.43
N ALA A 228 -6.06 -9.72 -13.84
CA ALA A 228 -6.63 -8.41 -14.06
C ALA A 228 -7.74 -8.43 -15.12
N GLN A 229 -7.56 -9.14 -16.23
CA GLN A 229 -8.57 -9.27 -17.27
C GLN A 229 -9.80 -10.06 -16.79
N VAL A 230 -9.57 -11.19 -16.12
CA VAL A 230 -10.63 -12.10 -15.67
C VAL A 230 -11.50 -11.47 -14.58
N PHE A 231 -10.89 -10.78 -13.60
CA PHE A 231 -11.59 -10.27 -12.41
C PHE A 231 -11.99 -8.79 -12.48
N SER A 232 -11.52 -8.02 -13.46
CA SER A 232 -11.94 -6.62 -13.61
C SER A 232 -13.41 -6.49 -14.03
N LEU A 233 -14.08 -5.46 -13.53
CA LEU A 233 -15.41 -5.08 -13.99
C LEU A 233 -15.39 -4.65 -15.46
N THR A 234 -16.39 -5.08 -16.23
CA THR A 234 -16.59 -4.67 -17.64
C THR A 234 -16.92 -3.17 -17.74
N GLN A 235 -17.77 -2.68 -16.84
CA GLN A 235 -18.11 -1.26 -16.69
C GLN A 235 -17.49 -0.75 -15.40
N GLN A 236 -16.41 0.01 -15.52
CA GLN A 236 -15.71 0.53 -14.37
C GLN A 236 -16.27 1.91 -13.97
N PRO A 237 -16.34 2.23 -12.67
CA PRO A 237 -16.61 3.59 -12.22
C PRO A 237 -15.63 4.61 -12.84
N VAL A 238 -16.08 5.84 -13.09
CA VAL A 238 -15.28 6.91 -13.72
C VAL A 238 -13.90 7.10 -13.07
N ARG A 239 -13.82 6.97 -11.75
CA ARG A 239 -12.56 7.05 -10.99
C ARG A 239 -11.52 5.97 -11.36
N MET A 240 -11.96 4.78 -11.77
CA MET A 240 -11.08 3.70 -12.20
C MET A 240 -10.58 3.94 -13.63
N GLU A 241 -11.38 4.56 -14.50
CA GLU A 241 -10.89 5.01 -15.82
C GLU A 241 -9.78 6.05 -15.69
N ALA A 242 -9.91 7.00 -14.75
CA ALA A 242 -8.81 7.90 -14.41
C ALA A 242 -7.59 7.13 -13.86
N ALA A 243 -7.80 6.06 -13.09
CA ALA A 243 -6.73 5.20 -12.57
C ALA A 243 -5.98 4.45 -13.68
N LYS A 244 -6.65 3.98 -14.73
CA LYS A 244 -6.02 3.40 -15.93
C LYS A 244 -5.04 4.38 -16.56
N ALA A 245 -5.47 5.63 -16.75
CA ALA A 245 -4.62 6.67 -17.33
C ALA A 245 -3.39 6.94 -16.45
N ARG A 246 -3.58 7.08 -15.14
CA ARG A 246 -2.48 7.29 -14.18
C ARG A 246 -1.52 6.11 -14.13
N PHE A 247 -2.04 4.88 -14.11
CA PHE A 247 -1.23 3.67 -14.12
C PHE A 247 -0.36 3.61 -15.37
N ARG A 248 -0.93 3.82 -16.57
CA ARG A 248 -0.18 3.85 -17.83
C ARG A 248 0.86 4.96 -17.86
N ALA A 249 0.50 6.16 -17.42
CA ALA A 249 1.43 7.28 -17.35
C ALA A 249 2.60 6.99 -16.39
N GLY A 250 2.31 6.38 -15.23
CA GLY A 250 3.32 5.92 -14.28
C GLY A 250 4.24 4.85 -14.87
N GLN A 251 3.68 3.86 -15.58
CA GLN A 251 4.49 2.83 -16.27
C GLN A 251 5.41 3.45 -17.32
N GLN A 252 4.89 4.34 -18.16
CA GLN A 252 5.68 5.03 -19.19
C GLN A 252 6.80 5.87 -18.56
N LEU A 253 6.52 6.57 -17.47
CA LEU A 253 7.51 7.34 -16.73
C LEU A 253 8.62 6.45 -16.18
N LEU A 254 8.26 5.34 -15.54
CA LEU A 254 9.22 4.38 -14.98
C LEU A 254 10.08 3.73 -16.08
N GLN A 255 9.51 3.41 -17.24
CA GLN A 255 10.26 2.90 -18.40
C GLN A 255 11.23 3.94 -18.99
N GLN A 256 10.86 5.22 -19.00
CA GLN A 256 11.73 6.29 -19.49
C GLN A 256 12.90 6.61 -18.53
N CYS A 257 12.81 6.19 -17.27
CA CYS A 257 13.85 6.38 -16.24
C CYS A 257 14.96 5.31 -16.22
N HIS A 258 15.06 4.46 -17.24
CA HIS A 258 16.16 3.48 -17.40
C HIS A 258 17.56 4.13 -17.37
N PRO A 259 18.63 3.39 -17.00
CA PRO A 259 19.67 3.78 -16.01
C PRO A 259 20.67 4.89 -16.43
N HIS A 260 20.45 5.57 -17.55
CA HIS A 260 21.36 6.60 -18.07
C HIS A 260 20.94 8.05 -17.77
N ARG A 261 19.85 8.28 -17.02
CA ARG A 261 19.44 9.63 -16.58
C ARG A 261 19.26 9.64 -15.07
N SER A 262 20.23 10.24 -14.38
CA SER A 262 20.34 10.32 -12.94
C SER A 262 19.09 10.88 -12.26
N TRP A 263 18.61 10.19 -11.22
CA TRP A 263 17.74 10.78 -10.22
C TRP A 263 18.52 11.86 -9.46
N ALA A 264 18.24 13.13 -9.74
CA ALA A 264 18.64 14.22 -8.85
C ALA A 264 17.56 14.40 -7.78
N ALA A 265 17.73 13.74 -6.64
CA ALA A 265 16.95 14.04 -5.44
C ALA A 265 17.29 15.45 -4.98
N SER A 266 16.55 16.46 -5.45
CA SER A 266 16.61 17.81 -4.88
C SER A 266 15.91 17.80 -3.52
N SER A 267 16.57 17.22 -2.52
CA SER A 267 16.17 17.33 -1.13
C SER A 267 16.43 18.76 -0.68
N ARG A 268 15.42 19.64 -0.76
CA ARG A 268 15.38 20.80 0.12
C ARG A 268 14.67 20.34 1.40
N PRO A 269 15.38 20.18 2.54
CA PRO A 269 14.72 19.90 3.80
C PRO A 269 13.86 21.10 4.20
N LEU A 270 12.57 21.05 3.87
CA LEU A 270 11.56 21.95 4.40
C LEU A 270 11.18 21.51 5.83
N TRP A 271 12.16 21.47 6.72
CA TRP A 271 11.93 21.52 8.16
C TRP A 271 13.18 22.02 8.91
N LYS A 272 13.46 23.32 8.83
CA LYS A 272 14.18 24.02 9.90
C LYS A 272 13.13 24.45 10.93
N GLY A 273 12.85 23.62 11.94
CA GLY A 273 11.95 24.04 13.02
C GLY A 273 11.46 22.93 13.94
N ARG A 274 12.25 22.65 14.99
CA ARG A 274 11.87 22.04 16.28
C ARG A 274 10.66 21.10 16.25
N ALA A 275 10.90 19.81 15.97
CA ALA A 275 10.09 18.76 16.55
C ALA A 275 10.35 18.74 18.07
N ARG A 276 9.52 19.44 18.84
CA ARG A 276 9.42 19.16 20.28
C ARG A 276 8.68 17.84 20.40
N CYS A 277 9.32 16.86 21.03
CA CYS A 277 8.61 15.71 21.58
C CYS A 277 7.53 16.27 22.53
N MET A 278 6.27 15.93 22.28
CA MET A 278 5.27 15.97 23.33
C MET A 278 5.61 14.80 24.27
N PRO A 279 5.88 15.04 25.56
CA PRO A 279 6.11 13.96 26.49
C PRO A 279 4.74 13.42 26.92
N GLU A 280 4.46 12.14 26.63
CA GLU A 280 3.56 11.36 27.48
C GLU A 280 4.41 10.45 28.35
N HIS A 281 4.10 10.46 29.64
CA HIS A 281 4.89 9.94 30.75
C HIS A 281 5.23 8.46 30.59
N HIS A 282 6.49 8.14 30.31
CA HIS A 282 7.41 7.38 31.18
C HIS A 282 8.62 6.91 30.36
N GLY A 283 9.81 7.09 30.93
CA GLY A 283 11.07 7.10 30.20
C GLY A 283 11.64 5.73 29.85
N ALA A 284 12.32 5.69 28.71
CA ALA A 284 13.59 5.01 28.40
C ALA A 284 13.81 5.18 26.88
N GLY A 285 14.82 5.92 26.44
CA GLY A 285 16.17 5.39 26.22
C GLY A 285 16.41 5.26 24.70
N VAL A 286 17.18 6.19 24.14
CA VAL A 286 17.43 6.32 22.68
C VAL A 286 18.42 5.23 22.23
N GLY A 287 17.98 4.34 21.33
CA GLY A 287 18.83 3.37 20.64
C GLY A 287 19.10 3.77 19.19
N THR A 288 20.34 3.60 18.74
CA THR A 288 20.80 3.83 17.36
C THR A 288 20.26 2.74 16.42
N GLY A 289 19.06 2.97 15.86
CA GLY A 289 18.45 2.16 14.79
C GLY A 289 18.80 2.67 13.38
N PRO A 290 18.50 1.88 12.32
CA PRO A 290 18.73 2.28 10.93
C PRO A 290 18.02 3.61 10.62
N GLN A 291 18.69 4.49 9.85
CA GLN A 291 18.15 5.78 9.43
C GLN A 291 16.98 5.59 8.44
N CYS A 292 15.77 5.39 8.97
CA CYS A 292 14.55 5.65 8.22
C CYS A 292 14.39 7.18 8.16
N ASN A 293 14.53 7.78 6.99
CA ASN A 293 14.20 9.19 6.78
C ASN A 293 12.69 9.26 6.46
N PRO A 294 11.82 9.65 7.41
CA PRO A 294 10.38 9.48 7.24
C PRO A 294 9.84 10.58 6.34
N PHE A 295 9.38 10.20 5.14
CA PHE A 295 8.51 10.98 4.27
C PHE A 295 9.10 12.31 3.78
N ALA A 296 10.02 12.25 2.82
CA ALA A 296 10.34 13.41 1.98
C ALA A 296 9.41 13.44 0.76
N PRO A 297 8.88 14.62 0.37
CA PRO A 297 8.18 14.74 -0.90
C PRO A 297 9.15 14.52 -2.07
N LEU A 298 8.74 13.75 -3.06
CA LEU A 298 9.49 13.49 -4.29
C LEU A 298 8.66 13.93 -5.49
N SER A 299 9.11 14.94 -6.21
CA SER A 299 8.51 15.32 -7.49
C SER A 299 9.22 14.61 -8.64
N LEU A 300 8.51 13.75 -9.37
CA LEU A 300 8.93 13.25 -10.67
C LEU A 300 8.50 14.25 -11.74
N VAL A 301 9.46 14.75 -12.52
CA VAL A 301 9.25 15.73 -13.60
C VAL A 301 9.66 15.10 -14.92
N LEU A 302 8.75 15.05 -15.89
CA LEU A 302 9.00 14.59 -17.26
C LEU A 302 9.00 15.78 -18.22
N GLY A 303 10.10 16.02 -18.95
CA GLY A 303 10.13 17.05 -20.00
C GLY A 303 9.81 18.48 -19.53
N GLY A 304 10.02 18.79 -18.25
CA GLY A 304 9.66 20.09 -17.65
C GLY A 304 8.22 20.19 -17.14
N GLN A 305 7.40 19.14 -17.27
CA GLN A 305 6.07 19.03 -16.67
C GLN A 305 6.09 18.09 -15.46
N LEU A 306 5.39 18.46 -14.38
CA LEU A 306 5.27 17.62 -13.17
C LEU A 306 4.49 16.35 -13.53
N GLY A 307 5.16 15.19 -13.52
CA GLY A 307 4.59 13.90 -13.93
C GLY A 307 3.97 13.10 -12.78
N LEU A 308 4.53 13.23 -11.57
CA LEU A 308 3.98 12.60 -10.35
C LEU A 308 4.54 13.33 -9.12
N CYS A 309 3.71 13.82 -8.20
CA CYS A 309 4.17 14.41 -6.93
C CYS A 309 3.92 13.42 -5.81
N LEU A 310 4.95 12.78 -5.27
CA LEU A 310 4.86 11.74 -4.25
C LEU A 310 5.08 12.31 -2.85
N ASN A 311 4.09 12.21 -1.97
CA ASN A 311 4.16 12.85 -0.65
C ASN A 311 4.76 11.97 0.45
N LYS A 312 4.93 10.66 0.21
CA LYS A 312 5.43 9.70 1.20
C LYS A 312 6.42 8.72 0.55
N VAL A 313 7.70 8.76 0.95
CA VAL A 313 8.77 7.93 0.39
C VAL A 313 9.54 7.20 1.50
N CYS A 314 9.85 5.91 1.27
CA CYS A 314 10.72 5.08 2.09
C CYS A 314 11.91 4.58 1.27
N TYR A 315 13.08 4.48 1.90
CA TYR A 315 14.34 4.09 1.28
C TYR A 315 15.00 2.95 2.08
N PHE A 316 15.36 1.87 1.39
CA PHE A 316 16.04 0.72 1.98
C PHE A 316 17.35 0.42 1.22
N PRO A 317 18.51 0.80 1.77
CA PRO A 317 19.79 0.48 1.14
C PRO A 317 20.00 -1.05 1.10
N VAL A 318 20.44 -1.55 -0.07
CA VAL A 318 20.94 -2.92 -0.21
C VAL A 318 22.31 -2.94 0.49
N ARG A 319 22.45 -3.81 1.50
CA ARG A 319 23.74 -4.06 2.15
C ARG A 319 24.44 -5.21 1.46
#